data_AF-A0AA51DFT1-F1
#
_entry.id   AF-A0AA51DFT1-F1
#
_cell.length_a   1.000
_cell.length_b   1.000
_cell.length_c   1.000
_cell.angle_alpha   90.00
_cell.angle_beta   90.00
_cell.angle_gamma   90.00
#
_symmetry.space_group_name_H-M   'P 1'
#
loop_
_entity.id
_entity.type
_entity.pdbx_description
1 polymer ?
#
loop_
_entity_poly.entity_id
_entity_poly.type
_entity_poly.pdbx_seq_one_letter_code
_entity_poly.pdbx_strand_id
1 'polypeptide(L)'
;MKKKILTCLAVAGLITMGSTVNTYAKTDAYLIKDSKSGVLYQYDLETLKNSFLDYTEYGKAPFYEEFIGKIQAFGGTYAYHDSTKKYVSFETVSEAFLNAQEQGKGFSLGDYTESSEAKAMTGIPETVKNLKVTDGKAVYEDIKTDGSTTPEESEDLEVISIE
;
A
#
# COMPACT_ATOMS: atom_id res chain seq x y z
N MET A 1 -4.49 -30.62 4.84
CA MET A 1 -3.64 -29.41 4.99
C MET A 1 -3.42 -28.79 3.61
N LYS A 2 -4.23 -27.79 3.19
CA LYS A 2 -4.13 -27.21 1.83
C LYS A 2 -4.34 -25.68 1.76
N LYS A 3 -4.38 -24.97 2.89
CA LYS A 3 -4.64 -23.51 2.94
C LYS A 3 -3.41 -22.64 3.29
N LYS A 4 -2.21 -23.21 3.38
CA LYS A 4 -1.01 -22.48 3.86
C LYS A 4 0.02 -22.14 2.77
N ILE A 5 -0.17 -22.59 1.53
CA ILE A 5 0.83 -22.44 0.45
C ILE A 5 0.52 -21.25 -0.48
N LEU A 6 -0.72 -20.74 -0.50
CA LEU A 6 -1.10 -19.66 -1.41
C LEU A 6 -0.58 -18.27 -0.98
N THR A 7 -0.26 -18.08 0.31
CA THR A 7 0.06 -16.76 0.86
C THR A 7 1.50 -16.31 0.57
N CYS A 8 2.45 -17.22 0.36
CA CYS A 8 3.86 -16.85 0.14
C CYS A 8 4.21 -16.53 -1.32
N LEU A 9 3.50 -17.11 -2.30
CA LEU A 9 3.78 -16.87 -3.73
C LEU A 9 3.29 -15.49 -4.21
N ALA A 10 2.31 -14.90 -3.54
CA ALA A 10 1.78 -13.59 -3.90
C ALA A 10 2.78 -12.44 -3.66
N VAL A 11 3.62 -12.52 -2.62
CA VAL A 11 4.49 -11.40 -2.23
C VAL A 11 5.67 -11.23 -3.19
N ALA A 12 6.36 -12.32 -3.55
CA ALA A 12 7.46 -12.27 -4.52
C ALA A 12 6.94 -12.00 -5.94
N GLY A 13 5.76 -12.54 -6.29
CA GLY A 13 5.08 -12.25 -7.55
C GLY A 13 4.78 -10.76 -7.68
N LEU A 14 4.11 -10.15 -6.70
CA LEU A 14 3.70 -8.74 -6.74
C LEU A 14 4.88 -7.75 -6.74
N ILE A 15 5.96 -8.03 -6.00
CA ILE A 15 7.15 -7.16 -6.02
C ILE A 15 7.86 -7.22 -7.39
N THR A 16 7.88 -8.39 -8.05
CA THR A 16 8.49 -8.55 -9.39
C THR A 16 7.60 -8.04 -10.54
N MET A 17 6.30 -7.83 -10.33
CA MET A 17 5.40 -7.19 -11.32
C MET A 17 5.77 -5.73 -11.62
N GLY A 18 6.69 -5.13 -10.85
CA GLY A 18 7.25 -3.80 -11.14
C GLY A 18 8.30 -3.75 -12.25
N SER A 19 8.61 -4.87 -12.93
CA SER A 19 9.82 -4.97 -13.78
C SER A 19 9.60 -4.74 -15.28
N THR A 20 8.41 -4.38 -15.75
CA THR A 20 8.20 -4.11 -17.20
C THR A 20 7.36 -2.88 -17.56
N VAL A 21 7.11 -1.95 -16.64
CA VAL A 21 6.51 -0.64 -17.01
C VAL A 21 7.38 0.52 -16.55
N ASN A 22 8.17 1.04 -17.49
CA ASN A 22 8.74 2.39 -17.40
C ASN A 22 7.61 3.41 -17.59
N THR A 23 6.81 3.62 -16.56
CA THR A 23 5.86 4.72 -16.42
C THR A 23 5.63 4.89 -14.93
N TYR A 24 5.81 6.11 -14.40
CA TYR A 24 5.47 6.53 -13.02
C TYR A 24 4.45 5.58 -12.36
N ALA A 25 4.90 4.66 -11.51
CA ALA A 25 4.00 3.74 -10.85
C ALA A 25 3.14 4.58 -9.90
N LYS A 26 1.86 4.81 -10.27
CA LYS A 26 0.96 5.65 -9.47
C LYS A 26 0.38 4.92 -8.27
N THR A 27 0.46 3.59 -8.25
CA THR A 27 0.42 2.80 -7.03
C THR A 27 1.73 2.96 -6.28
N ASP A 28 1.69 3.59 -5.12
CA ASP A 28 2.88 3.99 -4.38
C ASP A 28 3.04 3.25 -3.05
N ALA A 29 2.02 2.55 -2.53
CA ALA A 29 2.15 1.85 -1.26
C ALA A 29 1.27 0.60 -1.10
N TYR A 30 1.70 -0.29 -0.21
CA TYR A 30 0.91 -1.42 0.30
C TYR A 30 0.33 -1.08 1.67
N LEU A 31 -0.86 -1.60 1.97
CA LEU A 31 -1.44 -1.55 3.30
C LEU A 31 -1.59 -2.96 3.87
N ILE A 32 -1.24 -3.12 5.14
CA ILE A 32 -1.49 -4.33 5.93
C ILE A 32 -2.39 -3.96 7.10
N LYS A 33 -3.47 -4.70 7.30
CA LYS A 33 -4.40 -4.49 8.40
C LYS A 33 -4.11 -5.45 9.54
N ASP A 34 -3.85 -4.90 10.73
CA ASP A 34 -3.82 -5.68 11.96
C ASP A 34 -5.18 -6.33 12.20
N SER A 35 -5.25 -7.65 12.15
CA SER A 35 -6.50 -8.39 12.33
C SER A 35 -7.08 -8.31 13.74
N LYS A 36 -6.29 -7.87 14.73
CA LYS A 36 -6.71 -7.72 16.13
C LYS A 36 -7.11 -6.29 16.46
N SER A 37 -6.28 -5.32 16.10
CA SER A 37 -6.49 -3.91 16.46
C SER A 37 -7.19 -3.09 15.37
N GLY A 38 -7.20 -3.57 14.13
CA GLY A 38 -7.73 -2.84 12.98
C GLY A 38 -6.79 -1.76 12.43
N VAL A 39 -5.63 -1.55 13.06
CA VAL A 39 -4.62 -0.58 12.60
C VAL A 39 -4.15 -0.92 11.20
N LEU A 40 -4.06 0.10 10.34
CA LEU A 40 -3.49 -0.03 9.00
C LEU A 40 -2.04 0.45 9.01
N TYR A 41 -1.14 -0.40 8.53
CA TYR A 41 0.26 -0.09 8.31
C TYR A 41 0.50 0.12 6.83
N GLN A 42 1.09 1.25 6.46
CA GLN A 42 1.42 1.63 5.10
C GLN A 42 2.92 1.46 4.83
N TYR A 43 3.24 0.89 3.67
CA TYR A 43 4.60 0.62 3.21
C TYR A 43 4.77 1.20 1.82
N ASP A 44 5.57 2.26 1.72
CA ASP A 44 5.98 2.82 0.44
C ASP A 44 6.65 1.75 -0.45
N LEU A 45 6.21 1.68 -1.69
CA LEU A 45 6.56 0.63 -2.65
C LEU A 45 8.00 0.79 -3.13
N GLU A 46 8.45 2.02 -3.36
CA GLU A 46 9.83 2.30 -3.78
C GLU A 46 10.83 1.92 -2.67
N THR A 47 10.55 2.34 -1.45
CA THR A 47 11.32 2.00 -0.25
C THR A 47 11.32 0.50 -0.01
N LEU A 48 10.17 -0.17 -0.18
CA LEU A 48 10.08 -1.62 -0.04
C LEU A 48 10.93 -2.36 -1.10
N LYS A 49 10.88 -1.91 -2.36
CA LYS A 49 11.70 -2.48 -3.45
C LYS A 49 13.19 -2.33 -3.15
N ASN A 50 13.63 -1.13 -2.78
CA ASN A 50 15.02 -0.87 -2.43
C ASN A 50 15.45 -1.71 -1.23
N SER A 51 14.63 -1.76 -0.17
CA SER A 51 14.92 -2.58 1.00
C SER A 51 14.92 -4.08 0.71
N PHE A 52 14.13 -4.57 -0.25
CA PHE A 52 14.18 -5.97 -0.68
C PHE A 52 15.50 -6.29 -1.40
N LEU A 53 16.00 -5.37 -2.23
CA LEU A 53 17.30 -5.50 -2.87
C LEU A 53 18.42 -5.53 -1.81
N ASP A 54 18.40 -4.61 -0.85
CA ASP A 54 19.34 -4.60 0.28
C ASP A 54 19.29 -5.91 1.08
N TYR A 55 18.10 -6.44 1.34
CA TYR A 55 17.95 -7.73 2.02
C TYR A 55 18.55 -8.89 1.20
N THR A 56 18.39 -8.85 -0.12
CA THR A 56 18.92 -9.89 -1.02
C THR A 56 20.44 -9.83 -1.11
N GLU A 57 21.02 -8.63 -1.12
CA GLU A 57 22.47 -8.42 -1.23
C GLU A 57 23.19 -8.64 0.11
N TYR A 58 22.63 -8.12 1.21
CA TYR A 58 23.30 -8.06 2.51
C TYR A 58 22.68 -8.94 3.60
N GLY A 59 21.54 -9.59 3.31
CA GLY A 59 20.85 -10.49 4.25
C GLY A 59 20.10 -9.79 5.39
N LYS A 60 20.02 -8.46 5.38
CA LYS A 60 19.35 -7.64 6.40
C LYS A 60 18.80 -6.37 5.78
N ALA A 61 17.55 -6.06 6.06
CA ALA A 61 16.96 -4.77 5.72
C ALA A 61 15.71 -4.51 6.57
N PRO A 62 15.78 -3.63 7.59
CA PRO A 62 14.73 -3.49 8.58
C PRO A 62 13.35 -3.18 8.00
N PHE A 63 13.25 -2.43 6.90
CA PHE A 63 11.98 -2.08 6.29
C PHE A 63 11.30 -3.32 5.68
N TYR A 64 12.02 -4.10 4.88
CA TYR A 64 11.53 -5.33 4.28
C TYR A 64 11.24 -6.42 5.31
N GLU A 65 12.11 -6.58 6.31
CA GLU A 65 11.94 -7.56 7.39
C GLU A 65 10.66 -7.28 8.20
N GLU A 66 10.40 -6.01 8.49
CA GLU A 66 9.18 -5.57 9.18
C GLU A 66 7.94 -5.87 8.32
N PHE A 67 7.95 -5.48 7.05
CA PHE A 67 6.88 -5.76 6.09
C PHE A 67 6.53 -7.25 6.01
N ILE A 68 7.52 -8.12 5.81
CA ILE A 68 7.29 -9.57 5.76
C ILE A 68 6.79 -10.11 7.09
N GLY A 69 7.33 -9.63 8.21
CA GLY A 69 6.85 -9.99 9.55
C GLY A 69 5.37 -9.67 9.73
N LYS A 70 4.91 -8.52 9.23
CA LYS A 70 3.51 -8.08 9.30
C LYS A 70 2.60 -8.85 8.37
N ILE A 71 3.04 -9.15 7.15
CA ILE A 71 2.33 -10.05 6.23
C ILE A 71 2.09 -11.40 6.90
N GLN A 72 3.12 -11.98 7.52
CA GLN A 72 3.03 -13.27 8.20
C GLN A 72 2.13 -13.21 9.45
N ALA A 73 2.18 -12.12 10.21
CA ALA A 73 1.39 -11.94 11.42
C ALA A 73 -0.10 -11.70 11.13
N PHE A 74 -0.42 -10.98 10.07
CA PHE A 74 -1.76 -10.44 9.83
C PHE A 74 -2.49 -11.00 8.61
N GLY A 75 -1.85 -11.89 7.86
CA GLY A 75 -2.52 -12.69 6.83
C GLY A 75 -2.50 -12.09 5.43
N GLY A 76 -1.63 -11.12 5.17
CA GLY A 76 -1.38 -10.60 3.82
C GLY A 76 -1.66 -9.11 3.63
N THR A 77 -1.56 -8.69 2.38
CA THR A 77 -1.89 -7.34 1.93
C THR A 77 -3.40 -7.11 2.05
N TYR A 78 -3.77 -5.97 2.60
CA TYR A 78 -5.16 -5.52 2.74
C TYR A 78 -5.61 -4.67 1.56
N ALA A 79 -4.78 -3.70 1.16
CA ALA A 79 -5.08 -2.75 0.11
C ALA A 79 -3.80 -2.22 -0.55
N TYR A 80 -3.99 -1.52 -1.66
CA TYR A 80 -2.98 -0.76 -2.37
C TYR A 80 -3.34 0.72 -2.30
N HIS A 81 -2.36 1.59 -2.09
CA HIS A 81 -2.54 3.03 -2.24
C HIS A 81 -2.17 3.44 -3.67
N ASP A 82 -3.04 4.24 -4.28
CA ASP A 82 -2.85 4.85 -5.60
C ASP A 82 -3.10 6.36 -5.49
N SER A 83 -2.16 7.14 -5.99
CA SER A 83 -2.20 8.61 -5.94
C SER A 83 -3.44 9.26 -6.60
N THR A 84 -4.19 8.52 -7.45
CA THR A 84 -5.39 9.03 -8.12
C THR A 84 -6.70 8.52 -7.50
N LYS A 85 -6.72 7.28 -7.00
CA LYS A 85 -7.94 6.61 -6.49
C LYS A 85 -7.93 6.29 -5.01
N LYS A 86 -6.88 6.73 -4.30
CA LYS A 86 -6.67 6.55 -2.86
C LYS A 86 -6.37 5.11 -2.52
N TYR A 87 -7.37 4.27 -2.22
CA TYR A 87 -7.15 2.91 -1.76
C TYR A 87 -7.98 1.91 -2.53
N VAL A 88 -7.35 0.85 -3.05
CA VAL A 88 -8.01 -0.24 -3.80
C VAL A 88 -7.75 -1.55 -3.06
N SER A 89 -8.80 -2.37 -2.89
CA SER A 89 -8.69 -3.59 -2.07
C SER A 89 -7.83 -4.66 -2.73
N PHE A 90 -7.12 -5.44 -1.90
CA PHE A 90 -6.32 -6.55 -2.39
C PHE A 90 -7.15 -7.59 -3.15
N GLU A 91 -8.37 -7.84 -2.69
CA GLU A 91 -9.30 -8.80 -3.29
C GLU A 91 -9.62 -8.46 -4.74
N THR A 92 -10.01 -7.20 -5.01
CA THR A 92 -10.40 -6.76 -6.36
C THR A 92 -9.22 -6.79 -7.34
N VAL A 93 -8.03 -6.38 -6.89
CA VAL A 93 -6.78 -6.51 -7.65
C VAL A 93 -6.46 -7.97 -7.96
N SER A 94 -6.62 -8.86 -6.97
CA SER A 94 -6.33 -10.28 -7.13
C SER A 94 -7.29 -10.95 -8.12
N GLU A 95 -8.57 -10.62 -8.06
CA GLU A 95 -9.57 -11.09 -9.03
C GLU A 95 -9.24 -10.61 -10.44
N ALA A 96 -8.91 -9.33 -10.60
CA ALA A 96 -8.53 -8.75 -11.90
C ALA A 96 -7.26 -9.39 -12.47
N PHE A 97 -6.27 -9.66 -11.62
CA PHE A 97 -5.06 -10.38 -12.00
C PHE A 97 -5.37 -11.81 -12.48
N LEU A 98 -6.14 -12.57 -11.71
CA LEU A 98 -6.51 -13.94 -12.08
C LEU A 98 -7.31 -13.97 -13.38
N ASN A 99 -8.26 -13.05 -13.56
CA ASN A 99 -9.02 -12.91 -14.80
C ASN A 99 -8.13 -12.59 -16.01
N ALA A 100 -7.11 -11.74 -15.84
CA ALA A 100 -6.15 -11.45 -16.90
C ALA A 100 -5.30 -12.69 -17.26
N GLN A 101 -4.85 -13.45 -16.26
CA GLN A 101 -4.11 -14.70 -16.46
C GLN A 101 -4.93 -15.75 -17.21
N GLU A 102 -6.20 -15.94 -16.81
CA GLU A 102 -7.13 -16.87 -17.48
C GLU A 102 -7.38 -16.49 -18.95
N GLN A 103 -7.32 -15.21 -19.27
CA GLN A 103 -7.46 -14.68 -20.63
C GLN A 103 -6.13 -14.64 -21.42
N GLY A 104 -5.01 -15.08 -20.83
CA GLY A 104 -3.69 -15.01 -21.45
C GLY A 104 -3.19 -13.57 -21.67
N LYS A 105 -3.70 -12.60 -20.89
CA LYS A 105 -3.34 -11.19 -20.97
C LYS A 105 -2.31 -10.82 -19.89
N GLY A 106 -1.48 -9.83 -20.17
CA GLY A 106 -0.69 -9.17 -19.15
C GLY A 106 -1.57 -8.42 -18.15
N PHE A 107 -1.09 -8.25 -16.91
CA PHE A 107 -1.76 -7.47 -15.88
C PHE A 107 -0.81 -6.37 -15.39
N SER A 108 -1.33 -5.15 -15.29
CA SER A 108 -0.65 -3.99 -14.74
C SER A 108 -1.42 -3.50 -13.52
N LEU A 109 -0.75 -3.50 -12.37
CA LEU A 109 -1.35 -3.07 -11.11
C LEU A 109 -1.80 -1.60 -11.19
N GLY A 110 -0.92 -0.72 -11.67
CA GLY A 110 -1.22 0.71 -11.80
C GLY A 110 -2.36 0.98 -12.78
N ASP A 111 -2.35 0.34 -13.95
CA ASP A 111 -3.43 0.53 -14.93
C ASP A 111 -4.77 0.07 -14.36
N TYR A 112 -4.78 -1.04 -13.61
CA TYR A 112 -5.98 -1.52 -12.95
C TYR A 112 -6.45 -0.55 -11.87
N THR A 113 -5.58 -0.11 -10.94
CA THR A 113 -5.97 0.78 -9.84
C THR A 113 -6.47 2.12 -10.32
N GLU A 114 -6.03 2.60 -11.48
CA GLU A 114 -6.55 3.80 -12.14
C GLU A 114 -7.80 3.56 -13.00
N SER A 115 -8.05 2.34 -13.44
CA SER A 115 -9.19 2.02 -14.31
C SER A 115 -10.53 2.28 -13.62
N SER A 116 -11.56 2.64 -14.38
CA SER A 116 -12.94 2.79 -13.86
C SER A 116 -13.48 1.51 -13.21
N GLU A 117 -12.85 0.36 -13.44
CA GLU A 117 -13.20 -0.92 -12.84
C GLU A 117 -12.73 -1.04 -11.38
N ALA A 118 -11.60 -0.41 -11.04
CA ALA A 118 -11.14 -0.33 -9.66
C ALA A 118 -12.01 0.64 -8.84
N LYS A 119 -12.58 0.10 -7.77
CA LYS A 119 -13.38 0.86 -6.80
C LYS A 119 -12.53 1.27 -5.61
N ALA A 120 -12.61 2.55 -5.26
CA ALA A 120 -12.03 3.06 -4.03
C ALA A 120 -12.70 2.38 -2.82
N MET A 121 -11.88 1.99 -1.85
CA MET A 121 -12.35 1.44 -0.59
C MET A 121 -13.05 2.51 0.24
N THR A 122 -14.11 2.11 0.94
CA THR A 122 -14.76 2.91 1.97
C THR A 122 -14.33 2.43 3.36
N GLY A 123 -14.38 3.31 4.36
CA GLY A 123 -14.06 2.95 5.75
C GLY A 123 -12.57 2.78 6.04
N ILE A 124 -11.69 3.36 5.22
CA ILE A 124 -10.29 3.56 5.59
C ILE A 124 -10.25 4.62 6.71
N PRO A 125 -9.54 4.37 7.84
CA PRO A 125 -9.39 5.34 8.90
C PRO A 125 -8.70 6.62 8.41
N GLU A 126 -8.96 7.74 9.10
CA GLU A 126 -8.36 9.04 8.77
C GLU A 126 -6.84 9.05 8.90
N THR A 127 -6.30 8.13 9.70
CA THR A 127 -4.87 7.98 9.92
C THR A 127 -4.42 6.54 9.72
N VAL A 128 -3.23 6.39 9.13
CA VAL A 128 -2.54 5.11 9.00
C VAL A 128 -1.10 5.22 9.50
N LYS A 129 -0.52 4.09 9.91
CA LYS A 129 0.85 4.01 10.41
C LYS A 129 1.81 3.84 9.22
N ASN A 130 2.49 4.89 8.82
CA ASN A 130 3.54 4.82 7.80
C ASN A 130 4.83 4.30 8.43
N LEU A 131 5.45 3.30 7.80
CA LEU A 131 6.74 2.78 8.25
C LEU A 131 7.88 3.67 7.76
N LYS A 132 8.83 3.96 8.65
CA LYS A 132 10.14 4.52 8.36
C LYS A 132 11.23 3.69 9.02
N VAL A 133 12.45 3.78 8.51
CA VAL A 133 13.63 3.24 9.18
C VAL A 133 14.52 4.38 9.64
N THR A 134 14.73 4.46 10.95
CA THR A 134 15.61 5.44 11.59
C THR A 134 16.63 4.67 12.43
N ASP A 135 17.91 4.99 12.28
CA ASP A 135 19.02 4.32 12.99
C ASP A 135 18.97 2.78 12.89
N GLY A 136 18.58 2.28 11.71
CA GLY A 136 18.46 0.84 11.44
C GLY A 136 17.31 0.15 12.17
N LYS A 137 16.31 0.91 12.65
CA LYS A 137 15.12 0.39 13.34
C LYS A 137 13.84 0.85 12.64
N ALA A 138 12.87 -0.04 12.57
CA ALA A 138 11.51 0.26 12.15
C ALA A 138 10.83 1.21 13.16
N VAL A 139 10.35 2.35 12.66
CA VAL A 139 9.61 3.37 13.42
C VAL A 139 8.36 3.73 12.63
N TYR A 140 7.26 3.99 13.34
CA TYR A 140 6.00 4.36 12.72
C TYR A 140 5.63 5.82 12.99
N GLU A 141 5.10 6.47 11.98
CA GLU A 141 4.47 7.79 12.08
C GLU A 141 3.00 7.70 11.64
N ASP A 142 2.14 8.52 12.22
CA ASP A 142 0.77 8.65 11.76
C ASP A 142 0.75 9.62 10.56
N ILE A 143 0.22 9.15 9.44
CA ILE A 143 -0.06 9.99 8.27
C ILE A 143 -1.56 10.07 8.06
N LYS A 144 -2.04 11.22 7.57
CA LYS A 144 -3.43 11.39 7.16
C LYS A 144 -3.67 10.63 5.86
N THR A 145 -4.82 10.00 5.75
CA THR A 145 -5.27 9.40 4.49
C THR A 145 -5.90 10.46 3.62
N ASP A 146 -5.52 10.50 2.35
CA ASP A 146 -6.12 11.42 1.39
C ASP A 146 -7.57 10.98 1.16
N GLY A 147 -8.52 11.56 1.90
CA GLY A 147 -9.93 11.16 1.87
C GLY A 147 -10.73 11.29 3.15
N SER A 148 -10.16 11.76 4.26
CA SER A 148 -10.98 12.40 5.29
C SER A 148 -11.57 13.69 4.73
N THR A 149 -12.84 13.66 4.33
CA THR A 149 -13.63 14.89 4.18
C THR A 149 -13.99 15.39 5.58
N THR A 150 -13.13 16.21 6.15
CA THR A 150 -13.57 17.26 7.08
C THR A 150 -13.82 18.51 6.23
N PRO A 151 -14.94 19.25 6.39
CA PRO A 151 -15.14 20.51 5.67
C PRO A 151 -13.97 21.43 5.99
N GLU A 152 -13.41 22.08 4.97
CA GLU A 152 -12.52 23.22 5.18
C GLU A 152 -13.27 24.24 6.03
N GLU A 153 -12.90 24.36 7.32
CA GLU A 153 -13.08 25.62 8.01
C GLU A 153 -12.15 26.61 7.31
N SER A 154 -12.75 27.33 6.36
CA SER A 154 -12.28 28.62 5.93
C SER A 154 -12.29 29.51 7.17
N GLU A 155 -11.15 29.59 7.86
CA GLU A 155 -10.88 30.76 8.70
C GLU A 155 -10.68 31.93 7.74
N ASP A 156 -11.80 32.54 7.37
CA ASP A 156 -11.86 33.91 6.88
C ASP A 156 -11.05 34.76 7.87
N LEU A 157 -9.91 35.27 7.41
CA LEU A 157 -9.18 36.33 8.08
C LEU A 157 -10.06 37.58 8.04
N GLU A 158 -10.90 37.78 9.06
CA GLU A 158 -11.51 39.09 9.32
C GLU A 158 -10.39 40.09 9.63
N VAL A 159 -10.06 40.88 8.61
CA VAL A 159 -9.20 42.05 8.71
C VAL A 159 -9.92 43.09 9.57
N ILE A 160 -9.65 43.10 10.88
CA ILE A 160 -9.99 44.26 11.72
C ILE A 160 -9.07 45.42 11.35
N SER A 161 -9.60 46.34 10.54
CA SER A 161 -9.03 47.67 10.32
C SER A 161 -9.15 48.47 11.61
N ILE A 162 -8.04 49.02 12.09
CA ILE A 162 -8.01 49.95 13.21
C ILE A 162 -7.88 51.35 12.57
N GLU A 163 -8.91 52.18 12.71
CA GLU A 163 -8.83 53.64 12.51
C GLU A 163 -8.25 54.33 13.75
#